data_AF-A0A3S4D5I8-F1
#
_entry.id   AF-A0A3S4D5I8-F1
#
_cell.length_a   1.000
_cell.length_b   1.000
_cell.length_c   1.000
_cell.angle_alpha   90.00
_cell.angle_beta   90.00
_cell.angle_gamma   90.00
#
_symmetry.space_group_name_H-M   'P 1'
#
loop_
_entity.id
_entity.type
_entity.pdbx_description
1 polymer ?
#
loop_
_entity_poly.entity_id
_entity_poly.type
_entity_poly.pdbx_seq_one_letter_code
_entity_poly.pdbx_strand_id
1 'polypeptide(L)'
;MIRVAALLPLFACLALPAGAVEATVSAAQVMRFKGIGLDAPVDKLIFRGGMTLISPDDMFGGLSSVTTTGPDHQIAFVSDRGQFVSGRLAYDDDDRLFGFIGVTIEPIQNSKGAPLPRQYARDAEGMDTIWRDGVATGVRVSFEHLTRVADFAVTDGRPGGPAKEVPIPQWLTDLRTNESLESICIAPPTSPVAGSTLLITEEALDADGNHRGWLLGINDKGPIGYVNSPIVNPTDCAFLPNGDLLVLERGVSLFSFVMNLRRVPAAEVRPGNLMKGELLLAAQGAEIDNMESLMVHQTPGGETRILMGSDNNFNDWQRNLILEFALPQ
;
A
#
# COMPACT_ATOMS: atom_id res chain seq x y z
N MET A 1 -29.26 44.82 47.76
CA MET A 1 -28.84 44.61 46.35
C MET A 1 -28.36 43.18 46.21
N ILE A 2 -29.19 42.29 45.65
CA ILE A 2 -28.90 40.87 45.48
C ILE A 2 -28.21 40.70 44.12
N ARG A 3 -26.97 40.21 44.11
CA ARG A 3 -26.25 39.85 42.87
C ARG A 3 -26.62 38.41 42.50
N VAL A 4 -27.34 38.25 41.40
CA VAL A 4 -27.59 36.95 40.76
C VAL A 4 -26.36 36.62 39.91
N ALA A 5 -25.64 35.55 40.26
CA ALA A 5 -24.57 34.99 39.44
C ALA A 5 -25.19 34.08 38.38
N ALA A 6 -25.04 34.43 37.10
CA ALA A 6 -25.40 33.57 35.99
C ALA A 6 -24.33 32.49 35.82
N LEU A 7 -24.69 31.23 36.08
CA LEU A 7 -23.89 30.08 35.66
C LEU A 7 -24.12 29.86 34.16
N LEU A 8 -23.07 30.03 33.34
CA LEU A 8 -23.04 29.48 31.99
C LEU A 8 -22.79 27.96 32.07
N PRO A 9 -23.56 27.12 31.36
CA PRO A 9 -23.28 25.70 31.26
C PRO A 9 -22.04 25.50 30.39
N LEU A 10 -20.99 24.93 30.98
CA LEU A 10 -19.83 24.43 30.27
C LEU A 10 -20.23 23.13 29.56
N PHE A 11 -20.49 23.19 28.25
CA PHE A 11 -20.66 21.97 27.44
C PHE A 11 -19.29 21.29 27.33
N ALA A 12 -19.09 20.25 28.12
CA ALA A 12 -17.99 19.31 27.91
C ALA A 12 -18.32 18.47 26.67
N CYS A 13 -17.71 18.77 25.53
CA CYS A 13 -17.65 17.83 24.41
C CYS A 13 -16.81 16.62 24.86
N LEU A 14 -17.49 15.55 25.27
CA LEU A 14 -16.89 14.23 25.38
C LEU A 14 -16.52 13.80 23.95
N ALA A 15 -15.24 13.90 23.59
CA ALA A 15 -14.72 13.28 22.39
C ALA A 15 -14.88 11.76 22.56
N LEU A 16 -15.83 11.17 21.85
CA LEU A 16 -15.91 9.73 21.71
C LEU A 16 -14.59 9.24 21.10
N PRO A 17 -14.08 8.06 21.48
CA PRO A 17 -12.97 7.46 20.75
C PRO A 17 -13.38 7.37 19.28
N ALA A 18 -12.54 7.89 18.39
CA ALA A 18 -12.74 7.73 16.96
C ALA A 18 -12.68 6.22 16.65
N GLY A 19 -13.86 5.62 16.49
CA GLY A 19 -14.02 4.20 16.22
C GLY A 19 -14.11 3.93 14.72
N ALA A 20 -14.01 2.66 14.35
CA ALA A 20 -14.22 2.22 12.98
C ALA A 20 -15.62 2.64 12.49
N VAL A 21 -15.68 3.16 11.27
CA VAL A 21 -16.94 3.53 10.59
C VAL A 21 -17.16 2.56 9.43
N GLU A 22 -18.37 2.04 9.30
CA GLU A 22 -18.76 1.25 8.12
C GLU A 22 -18.97 2.18 6.92
N ALA A 23 -18.32 1.86 5.80
CA ALA A 23 -18.42 2.64 4.57
C ALA A 23 -19.14 1.84 3.48
N THR A 24 -20.08 2.51 2.79
CA THR A 24 -20.66 1.94 1.56
C THR A 24 -19.68 2.15 0.42
N VAL A 25 -19.26 1.07 -0.24
CA VAL A 25 -18.43 1.15 -1.45
C VAL A 25 -19.16 0.50 -2.61
N SER A 26 -19.36 1.28 -3.67
CA SER A 26 -19.87 0.80 -4.95
C SER A 26 -18.70 0.47 -5.87
N ALA A 27 -18.80 -0.65 -6.58
CA ALA A 27 -17.80 -1.09 -7.53
C ALA A 27 -18.40 -1.16 -8.95
N ALA A 28 -17.61 -0.74 -9.95
CA ALA A 28 -17.92 -0.97 -11.36
C ALA A 28 -16.75 -1.70 -12.01
N GLN A 29 -17.02 -2.84 -12.65
CA GLN A 29 -15.97 -3.69 -13.21
C GLN A 29 -15.28 -3.06 -14.41
N VAL A 30 -13.97 -3.27 -14.48
CA VAL A 30 -13.11 -2.95 -15.62
C VAL A 30 -12.85 -4.25 -16.39
N MET A 31 -13.49 -4.37 -17.54
CA MET A 31 -13.49 -5.61 -18.34
C MET A 31 -12.45 -5.61 -19.48
N ARG A 32 -11.75 -4.49 -19.67
CA ARG A 32 -10.72 -4.33 -20.70
C ARG A 32 -9.56 -3.49 -20.20
N PHE A 33 -8.37 -3.79 -20.71
CA PHE A 33 -7.12 -3.06 -20.44
C PHE A 33 -6.20 -3.16 -21.66
N LYS A 34 -5.61 -2.04 -22.10
CA LYS A 34 -4.85 -1.91 -23.36
C LYS A 34 -5.62 -2.39 -24.58
N GLY A 35 -6.93 -2.17 -24.59
CA GLY A 35 -7.84 -2.69 -25.61
C GLY A 35 -7.99 -4.21 -25.62
N ILE A 36 -7.39 -4.94 -24.68
CA ILE A 36 -7.48 -6.38 -24.51
C ILE A 36 -8.62 -6.72 -23.53
N GLY A 37 -9.33 -7.82 -23.75
CA GLY A 37 -10.39 -8.29 -22.86
C GLY A 37 -9.86 -9.14 -21.71
N LEU A 38 -10.78 -9.66 -20.89
CA LEU A 38 -10.44 -10.60 -19.83
C LEU A 38 -9.74 -11.85 -20.35
N ASP A 39 -8.92 -12.44 -19.49
CA ASP A 39 -8.24 -13.73 -19.65
C ASP A 39 -7.26 -13.78 -20.83
N ALA A 40 -6.93 -12.62 -21.40
CA ALA A 40 -6.02 -12.49 -22.53
C ALA A 40 -4.66 -11.89 -22.11
N PRO A 41 -3.57 -12.28 -22.79
CA PRO A 41 -2.25 -11.74 -22.51
C PRO A 41 -2.16 -10.23 -22.74
N VAL A 42 -1.45 -9.54 -21.85
CA VAL A 42 -1.05 -8.14 -21.98
C VAL A 42 0.38 -7.99 -21.47
N ASP A 43 1.27 -7.56 -22.38
CA ASP A 43 2.71 -7.60 -22.18
C ASP A 43 3.17 -8.99 -21.68
N LYS A 44 3.71 -9.12 -20.46
CA LYS A 44 4.13 -10.42 -19.87
C LYS A 44 3.14 -10.97 -18.83
N LEU A 45 1.95 -10.39 -18.74
CA LEU A 45 0.90 -10.77 -17.80
C LEU A 45 -0.36 -11.23 -18.54
N ILE A 46 -1.36 -11.71 -17.80
CA ILE A 46 -2.71 -11.97 -18.31
C ILE A 46 -3.66 -11.04 -17.57
N PHE A 47 -4.50 -10.28 -18.29
CA PHE A 47 -5.46 -9.39 -17.66
C PHE A 47 -6.64 -10.18 -17.11
N ARG A 48 -6.97 -10.00 -15.82
CA ARG A 48 -8.03 -10.76 -15.14
C ARG A 48 -9.23 -9.91 -14.75
N GLY A 49 -9.11 -8.60 -14.92
CA GLY A 49 -10.18 -7.65 -14.70
C GLY A 49 -9.72 -6.54 -13.76
N GLY A 50 -10.69 -5.84 -13.21
CA GLY A 50 -10.46 -4.75 -12.28
C GLY A 50 -11.78 -4.14 -11.86
N MET A 51 -11.72 -3.10 -11.05
CA MET A 51 -12.88 -2.34 -10.65
C MET A 51 -12.52 -0.90 -10.31
N THR A 52 -13.41 0.03 -10.60
CA THR A 52 -13.39 1.36 -10.00
C THR A 52 -14.24 1.36 -8.74
N LEU A 53 -13.76 1.97 -7.67
CA LEU A 53 -14.42 2.07 -6.38
C LEU A 53 -14.90 3.50 -6.12
N ILE A 54 -16.13 3.63 -5.61
CA ILE A 54 -16.73 4.92 -5.23
C ILE A 54 -17.40 4.76 -3.88
N SER A 55 -17.15 5.69 -2.97
CA SER A 55 -17.86 5.80 -1.69
C SER A 55 -18.35 7.24 -1.51
N PRO A 56 -19.54 7.43 -0.89
CA PRO A 56 -19.96 8.76 -0.44
C PRO A 56 -19.28 9.20 0.86
N ASP A 57 -18.54 8.30 1.53
CA ASP A 57 -17.77 8.61 2.74
C ASP A 57 -16.50 9.41 2.37
N ASP A 58 -16.30 10.56 3.00
CA ASP A 58 -15.20 11.48 2.69
C ASP A 58 -13.84 11.03 3.22
N MET A 59 -13.82 9.98 4.05
CA MET A 59 -12.60 9.31 4.51
C MET A 59 -12.17 8.17 3.60
N PHE A 60 -12.96 7.81 2.58
CA PHE A 60 -12.61 6.78 1.60
C PHE A 60 -11.88 7.38 0.40
N GLY A 61 -10.60 7.06 0.25
CA GLY A 61 -9.72 7.57 -0.81
C GLY A 61 -8.29 7.60 -0.29
N GLY A 62 -7.38 8.22 -1.02
CA GLY A 62 -6.00 8.33 -0.54
C GLY A 62 -5.27 7.00 -0.50
N LEU A 63 -5.70 5.99 -1.27
CA LEU A 63 -5.34 4.59 -1.03
C LEU A 63 -3.92 4.30 -1.54
N SER A 64 -2.91 4.51 -0.69
CA SER A 64 -1.50 4.41 -1.06
C SER A 64 -1.00 2.97 -1.21
N SER A 65 -1.24 2.08 -0.24
CA SER A 65 -0.78 0.67 -0.31
C SER A 65 -1.81 -0.33 0.23
N VAL A 66 -1.69 -1.60 -0.15
CA VAL A 66 -2.66 -2.67 0.15
C VAL A 66 -1.98 -3.99 0.48
N THR A 67 -2.51 -4.72 1.46
CA THR A 67 -2.03 -6.07 1.78
C THR A 67 -3.15 -6.99 2.24
N THR A 68 -2.90 -8.30 2.18
CA THR A 68 -3.81 -9.33 2.71
C THR A 68 -3.67 -9.38 4.22
N THR A 69 -4.79 -9.26 4.93
CA THR A 69 -4.83 -9.19 6.39
C THR A 69 -5.48 -10.41 7.03
N GLY A 70 -5.93 -11.37 6.23
CA GLY A 70 -6.55 -12.59 6.73
C GLY A 70 -6.98 -13.54 5.62
N PRO A 71 -7.69 -14.64 5.97
CA PRO A 71 -8.24 -15.57 5.01
C PRO A 71 -9.36 -14.93 4.17
N ASP A 72 -9.87 -15.68 3.20
CA ASP A 72 -11.06 -15.31 2.42
C ASP A 72 -10.97 -13.93 1.75
N HIS A 73 -9.79 -13.56 1.25
CA HIS A 73 -9.53 -12.26 0.61
C HIS A 73 -9.79 -11.04 1.51
N GLN A 74 -9.63 -11.20 2.83
CA GLN A 74 -9.54 -10.05 3.74
C GLN A 74 -8.30 -9.24 3.42
N ILE A 75 -8.50 -7.95 3.17
CA ILE A 75 -7.44 -7.01 2.85
C ILE A 75 -7.61 -5.74 3.68
N ALA A 76 -6.54 -4.97 3.77
CA ALA A 76 -6.60 -3.58 4.18
C ALA A 76 -5.76 -2.72 3.24
N PHE A 77 -6.25 -1.52 3.00
CA PHE A 77 -5.45 -0.41 2.48
C PHE A 77 -4.98 0.48 3.63
N VAL A 78 -3.85 1.15 3.44
CA VAL A 78 -3.51 2.38 4.16
C VAL A 78 -3.85 3.57 3.30
N SER A 79 -4.20 4.68 3.95
CA SER A 79 -4.43 5.96 3.27
C SER A 79 -3.46 7.04 3.72
N ASP A 80 -3.05 7.90 2.79
CA ASP A 80 -2.30 9.15 3.01
C ASP A 80 -2.94 10.05 4.10
N ARG A 81 -4.26 9.95 4.34
CA ARG A 81 -4.97 10.64 5.44
C ARG A 81 -4.95 9.89 6.77
N GLY A 82 -4.10 8.87 6.87
CA GLY A 82 -3.84 8.12 8.09
C GLY A 82 -5.02 7.25 8.52
N GLN A 83 -5.63 6.56 7.56
CA GLN A 83 -6.69 5.58 7.81
C GLN A 83 -6.22 4.17 7.44
N PHE A 84 -6.75 3.16 8.14
CA PHE A 84 -6.87 1.81 7.63
C PHE A 84 -8.24 1.66 6.97
N VAL A 85 -8.28 1.23 5.72
CA VAL A 85 -9.52 0.89 5.01
C VAL A 85 -9.55 -0.62 4.81
N SER A 86 -10.23 -1.31 5.71
CA SER A 86 -10.30 -2.78 5.73
C SER A 86 -11.57 -3.29 5.08
N GLY A 87 -11.52 -4.47 4.48
CA GLY A 87 -12.70 -5.14 3.93
C GLY A 87 -12.33 -6.46 3.28
N ARG A 88 -13.15 -6.93 2.37
CA ARG A 88 -12.92 -8.17 1.63
C ARG A 88 -13.13 -7.98 0.13
N LEU A 89 -12.21 -8.50 -0.68
CA LEU A 89 -12.40 -8.59 -2.13
C LEU A 89 -13.43 -9.69 -2.43
N ALA A 90 -14.35 -9.42 -3.36
CA ALA A 90 -15.36 -10.35 -3.81
C ALA A 90 -15.09 -10.79 -5.25
N TYR A 91 -15.14 -12.11 -5.48
CA TYR A 91 -14.90 -12.74 -6.77
C TYR A 91 -16.12 -13.55 -7.20
N ASP A 92 -16.41 -13.55 -8.50
CA ASP A 92 -17.48 -14.36 -9.09
C ASP A 92 -17.05 -15.83 -9.27
N ASP A 93 -17.95 -16.65 -9.82
CA ASP A 93 -17.70 -18.08 -10.03
C ASP A 93 -16.56 -18.36 -11.05
N ASP A 94 -16.13 -17.35 -11.81
CA ASP A 94 -15.02 -17.43 -12.78
C ASP A 94 -13.72 -16.84 -12.20
N ASP A 95 -13.62 -16.66 -10.88
CA ASP A 95 -12.49 -16.02 -10.17
C ASP A 95 -12.21 -14.58 -10.66
N ARG A 96 -13.25 -13.82 -11.02
CA ARG A 96 -13.11 -12.41 -11.44
C ARG A 96 -13.55 -11.46 -10.35
N LEU A 97 -12.69 -10.48 -10.10
CA LEU A 97 -12.93 -9.43 -9.14
C LEU A 97 -14.17 -8.59 -9.53
N PHE A 98 -15.11 -8.44 -8.60
CA PHE A 98 -16.33 -7.64 -8.83
C PHE A 98 -16.72 -6.70 -7.69
N GLY A 99 -16.09 -6.81 -6.52
CA GLY A 99 -16.44 -5.92 -5.40
C GLY A 99 -15.42 -5.85 -4.28
N PHE A 100 -15.58 -4.81 -3.46
CA PHE A 100 -14.92 -4.63 -2.17
C PHE A 100 -16.01 -4.40 -1.12
N ILE A 101 -16.18 -5.36 -0.22
CA ILE A 101 -17.38 -5.46 0.64
C ILE A 101 -17.01 -5.47 2.12
N GLY A 102 -17.99 -5.11 2.96
CA GLY A 102 -17.81 -5.06 4.41
C GLY A 102 -16.75 -4.04 4.83
N VAL A 103 -16.72 -2.89 4.13
CA VAL A 103 -15.64 -1.91 4.25
C VAL A 103 -15.78 -1.16 5.57
N THR A 104 -14.68 -1.08 6.31
CA THR A 104 -14.56 -0.31 7.54
C THR A 104 -13.34 0.60 7.47
N ILE A 105 -13.52 1.86 7.88
CA ILE A 105 -12.47 2.88 7.93
C ILE A 105 -12.13 3.14 9.40
N GLU A 106 -10.87 2.93 9.78
CA GLU A 106 -10.39 3.15 11.15
C GLU A 106 -9.16 4.08 11.15
N PRO A 107 -9.11 5.11 12.01
CA PRO A 107 -7.96 5.99 12.06
C PRO A 107 -6.72 5.28 12.62
N ILE A 108 -5.59 5.48 11.95
CA ILE A 108 -4.29 5.04 12.44
C ILE A 108 -3.97 5.79 13.75
N GLN A 109 -3.57 5.03 14.78
CA GLN A 109 -3.29 5.55 16.11
C GLN A 109 -1.79 5.71 16.36
N ASN A 110 -1.40 6.72 17.13
CA ASN A 110 -0.05 6.82 17.67
C ASN A 110 0.21 5.77 18.77
N SER A 111 1.43 5.72 19.30
CA SER A 111 1.81 4.76 20.35
C SER A 111 1.08 4.91 21.69
N LYS A 112 0.30 6.00 21.87
CA LYS A 112 -0.58 6.20 23.02
C LYS A 112 -2.02 5.76 22.75
N GLY A 113 -2.31 5.20 21.56
CA GLY A 113 -3.65 4.80 21.14
C GLY A 113 -4.55 5.97 20.74
N ALA A 114 -4.00 7.16 20.53
CA ALA A 114 -4.77 8.32 20.08
C ALA A 114 -4.62 8.50 18.56
N PRO A 115 -5.66 8.97 17.85
CA PRO A 115 -5.55 9.30 16.43
C PRO A 115 -4.38 10.24 16.14
N LEU A 116 -3.75 10.07 14.98
CA LEU A 116 -2.64 10.93 14.56
C LEU A 116 -3.15 12.39 14.40
N PRO A 117 -2.46 13.40 14.97
CA PRO A 117 -3.06 14.71 15.20
C PRO A 117 -3.05 15.67 13.99
N ARG A 118 -2.17 15.46 12.99
CA ARG A 118 -1.95 16.38 11.85
C ARG A 118 -1.54 15.59 10.60
N GLN A 119 -1.77 16.15 9.40
CA GLN A 119 -1.41 15.51 8.12
C GLN A 119 0.06 15.08 8.06
N TYR A 120 0.98 15.95 8.51
CA TYR A 120 2.41 15.67 8.59
C TYR A 120 2.78 14.36 9.33
N ALA A 121 1.90 13.81 10.17
CA ALA A 121 2.15 12.56 10.88
C ALA A 121 1.34 11.36 10.34
N ARG A 122 0.45 11.59 9.37
CA ARG A 122 -0.59 10.68 8.88
C ARG A 122 -0.25 9.99 7.56
N ASP A 123 0.49 10.66 6.66
CA ASP A 123 0.92 10.11 5.35
C ASP A 123 1.48 8.72 5.52
N ALA A 124 0.72 7.71 5.11
CA ALA A 124 1.06 6.31 5.22
C ALA A 124 1.11 5.75 3.80
N GLU A 125 2.31 5.54 3.28
CA GLU A 125 2.48 5.25 1.86
C GLU A 125 2.67 3.77 1.55
N GLY A 126 3.29 3.02 2.46
CA GLY A 126 3.58 1.60 2.27
C GLY A 126 3.02 0.73 3.40
N MET A 127 2.55 -0.47 3.07
CA MET A 127 2.13 -1.45 4.07
C MET A 127 2.37 -2.90 3.63
N ASP A 128 2.85 -3.74 4.56
CA ASP A 128 2.84 -5.19 4.35
C ASP A 128 2.52 -5.98 5.63
N THR A 129 2.01 -7.21 5.46
CA THR A 129 1.52 -8.04 6.56
C THR A 129 2.63 -8.82 7.25
N ILE A 130 2.59 -8.80 8.58
CA ILE A 130 3.44 -9.57 9.46
C ILE A 130 2.78 -10.93 9.72
N TRP A 131 3.20 -11.93 8.96
CA TRP A 131 2.76 -13.31 9.12
C TRP A 131 3.54 -14.05 10.20
N ARG A 132 2.83 -14.83 11.03
CA ARG A 132 3.40 -15.80 11.97
C ARG A 132 2.60 -17.08 11.88
N ASP A 133 3.27 -18.19 11.53
CA ASP A 133 2.65 -19.51 11.40
C ASP A 133 1.39 -19.52 10.51
N GLY A 134 1.41 -18.75 9.41
CA GLY A 134 0.29 -18.63 8.47
C GLY A 134 -0.84 -17.71 8.93
N VAL A 135 -0.70 -17.02 10.07
CA VAL A 135 -1.67 -16.07 10.60
C VAL A 135 -1.14 -14.64 10.48
N ALA A 136 -1.97 -13.73 9.99
CA ALA A 136 -1.69 -12.30 10.00
C ALA A 136 -1.76 -11.79 11.44
N THR A 137 -0.62 -11.42 12.02
CA THR A 137 -0.53 -10.96 13.42
C THR A 137 -0.44 -9.45 13.54
N GLY A 138 -0.08 -8.79 12.45
CA GLY A 138 0.05 -7.36 12.38
C GLY A 138 0.31 -6.92 10.94
N VAL A 139 0.38 -5.61 10.75
CA VAL A 139 0.88 -4.98 9.54
C VAL A 139 2.01 -4.04 9.91
N ARG A 140 2.97 -3.87 9.01
CA ARG A 140 4.06 -2.91 9.11
C ARG A 140 3.81 -1.80 8.11
N VAL A 141 3.77 -0.57 8.58
CA VAL A 141 3.40 0.61 7.79
C VAL A 141 4.55 1.62 7.78
N SER A 142 4.92 2.12 6.61
CA SER A 142 5.80 3.28 6.44
C SER A 142 4.98 4.56 6.34
N PHE A 143 5.57 5.65 6.82
CA PHE A 143 4.99 6.97 6.77
C PHE A 143 5.97 7.95 6.17
N GLU A 144 5.47 8.94 5.44
CA GLU A 144 6.24 10.08 4.96
C GLU A 144 6.10 11.29 5.88
N HIS A 145 6.73 12.41 5.49
CA HIS A 145 6.82 13.67 6.23
C HIS A 145 7.47 13.52 7.62
N LEU A 146 6.78 12.89 8.56
CA LEU A 146 7.36 12.31 9.74
C LEU A 146 7.85 10.90 9.41
N THR A 147 8.96 10.81 8.67
CA THR A 147 9.46 9.53 8.15
C THR A 147 9.77 8.54 9.25
N ARG A 148 8.98 7.47 9.28
CA ARG A 148 9.02 6.44 10.32
C ARG A 148 8.38 5.16 9.80
N VAL A 149 8.61 4.07 10.53
CA VAL A 149 7.93 2.79 10.32
C VAL A 149 7.31 2.35 11.64
N ALA A 150 6.10 1.80 11.59
CA ALA A 150 5.44 1.26 12.78
C ALA A 150 4.63 0.01 12.47
N ASP A 151 4.56 -0.88 13.46
CA ASP A 151 3.72 -2.06 13.43
C ASP A 151 2.37 -1.79 14.12
N PHE A 152 1.31 -2.37 13.57
CA PHE A 152 -0.05 -2.34 14.09
C PHE A 152 -0.57 -3.76 14.23
N ALA A 153 -1.37 -4.02 15.25
CA ALA A 153 -1.93 -5.36 15.45
C ALA A 153 -3.04 -5.61 14.42
N VAL A 154 -3.20 -6.86 14.00
CA VAL A 154 -4.37 -7.30 13.23
C VAL A 154 -5.28 -8.10 14.15
N THR A 155 -6.56 -7.71 14.21
CA THR A 155 -7.60 -8.41 14.96
C THR A 155 -8.81 -8.60 14.04
N ASP A 156 -9.26 -9.84 13.89
CA ASP A 156 -10.38 -10.20 12.99
C ASP A 156 -10.21 -9.66 11.55
N GLY A 157 -8.99 -9.76 11.01
CA GLY A 157 -8.66 -9.29 9.66
C GLY A 157 -8.54 -7.77 9.50
N ARG A 158 -8.62 -7.00 10.60
CA ARG A 158 -8.49 -5.53 10.58
C ARG A 158 -7.24 -5.06 11.32
N PRO A 159 -6.35 -4.29 10.67
CA PRO A 159 -5.30 -3.56 11.34
C PRO A 159 -5.86 -2.48 12.28
N GLY A 160 -5.20 -2.27 13.42
CA GLY A 160 -5.58 -1.19 14.33
C GLY A 160 -4.75 -1.16 15.62
N GLY A 161 -5.25 -0.36 16.56
CA GLY A 161 -4.64 -0.17 17.87
C GLY A 161 -3.35 0.68 17.86
N PRO A 162 -2.67 0.81 19.01
CA PRO A 162 -1.54 1.71 19.17
C PRO A 162 -0.32 1.29 18.33
N ALA A 163 0.28 2.25 17.62
CA ALA A 163 1.51 2.06 16.85
C ALA A 163 2.68 1.57 17.72
N LYS A 164 3.39 0.54 17.23
CA LYS A 164 4.67 0.08 17.79
C LYS A 164 5.79 0.48 16.85
N GLU A 165 6.63 1.43 17.27
CA GLU A 165 7.70 1.95 16.42
C GLU A 165 8.70 0.86 16.02
N VAL A 166 9.09 0.87 14.73
CA VAL A 166 10.12 0.02 14.16
C VAL A 166 11.36 0.87 13.91
N PRO A 167 12.51 0.55 14.52
CA PRO A 167 13.73 1.33 14.32
C PRO A 167 14.21 1.30 12.87
N ILE A 168 14.41 2.49 12.30
CA ILE A 168 15.02 2.70 10.99
C ILE A 168 16.33 3.47 11.13
N PRO A 169 17.22 3.48 10.11
CA PRO A 169 18.43 4.28 10.15
C PRO A 169 18.14 5.78 10.34
N GLN A 170 18.97 6.47 11.11
CA GLN A 170 18.77 7.89 11.40
C GLN A 170 18.65 8.76 10.14
N TRP A 171 19.48 8.47 9.13
CA TRP A 171 19.43 9.22 7.87
C TRP A 171 18.06 9.14 7.18
N LEU A 172 17.30 8.06 7.39
CA LEU A 172 15.97 7.87 6.82
C LEU A 172 14.91 8.59 7.67
N THR A 173 15.02 8.55 9.00
CA THR A 173 14.20 9.37 9.92
C THR A 173 14.37 10.87 9.66
N ASP A 174 15.53 11.28 9.18
CA ASP A 174 15.84 12.68 8.87
C ASP A 174 15.23 13.15 7.53
N LEU A 175 14.84 12.22 6.64
CA LEU A 175 14.17 12.53 5.37
C LEU A 175 12.74 12.95 5.61
N ARG A 176 12.53 14.18 6.09
CA ARG A 176 11.22 14.69 6.55
C ARG A 176 10.38 15.34 5.43
N THR A 177 10.29 14.66 4.29
CA THR A 177 9.67 15.13 3.03
C THR A 177 8.52 14.21 2.61
N ASN A 178 7.77 14.61 1.59
CA ASN A 178 6.67 13.88 0.93
C ASN A 178 7.14 13.07 -0.30
N GLU A 179 8.41 12.66 -0.26
CA GLU A 179 9.12 11.95 -1.34
C GLU A 179 10.15 11.01 -0.69
N SER A 180 9.81 10.47 0.49
CA SER A 180 10.71 9.76 1.40
C SER A 180 10.53 8.25 1.32
N LEU A 181 9.64 7.62 2.10
CA LEU A 181 9.43 6.17 2.14
C LEU A 181 8.13 5.80 1.46
N GLU A 182 8.25 5.13 0.33
CA GLU A 182 7.10 4.79 -0.50
C GLU A 182 6.83 3.30 -0.50
N SER A 183 7.87 2.47 -0.61
CA SER A 183 7.67 1.02 -0.63
C SER A 183 8.18 0.34 0.64
N ILE A 184 7.37 -0.58 1.17
CA ILE A 184 7.74 -1.47 2.28
C ILE A 184 7.27 -2.89 2.04
N CYS A 185 8.19 -3.86 2.07
CA CYS A 185 7.88 -5.25 1.77
C CYS A 185 8.58 -6.20 2.71
N ILE A 186 7.88 -7.24 3.18
CA ILE A 186 8.42 -8.28 4.04
C ILE A 186 8.73 -9.51 3.18
N ALA A 187 9.99 -9.89 3.17
CA ALA A 187 10.47 -10.99 2.35
C ALA A 187 9.89 -12.35 2.82
N PRO A 188 9.35 -13.17 1.90
CA PRO A 188 8.78 -14.47 2.22
C PRO A 188 9.88 -15.49 2.54
N PRO A 189 9.54 -16.67 3.11
CA PRO A 189 10.51 -17.72 3.42
C PRO A 189 11.35 -18.22 2.25
N THR A 190 10.86 -18.04 1.02
CA THR A 190 11.54 -18.42 -0.23
C THR A 190 12.60 -17.41 -0.68
N SER A 191 12.62 -16.20 -0.09
CA SER A 191 13.60 -15.17 -0.39
C SER A 191 14.93 -15.41 0.35
N PRO A 192 16.09 -15.06 -0.26
CA PRO A 192 17.39 -15.08 0.43
C PRO A 192 17.47 -14.20 1.69
N VAL A 193 16.58 -13.20 1.77
CA VAL A 193 16.45 -12.25 2.89
C VAL A 193 15.18 -12.50 3.70
N ALA A 194 14.75 -13.78 3.81
CA ALA A 194 13.50 -14.18 4.44
C ALA A 194 13.25 -13.50 5.81
N GLY A 195 12.06 -12.90 5.95
CA GLY A 195 11.62 -12.20 7.15
C GLY A 195 12.15 -10.76 7.29
N SER A 196 13.11 -10.34 6.46
CA SER A 196 13.59 -8.97 6.44
C SER A 196 12.58 -8.03 5.79
N THR A 197 12.49 -6.82 6.30
CA THR A 197 11.74 -5.74 5.65
C THR A 197 12.64 -4.97 4.70
N LEU A 198 12.25 -4.91 3.44
CA LEU A 198 12.81 -4.01 2.43
C LEU A 198 12.10 -2.67 2.50
N LEU A 199 12.87 -1.59 2.52
CA LEU A 199 12.41 -0.21 2.38
C LEU A 199 12.99 0.39 1.11
N ILE A 200 12.18 1.06 0.31
CA ILE A 200 12.61 1.79 -0.89
C ILE A 200 12.10 3.23 -0.78
N THR A 201 12.96 4.18 -1.15
CA THR A 201 12.64 5.61 -1.16
C THR A 201 12.30 6.11 -2.55
N GLU A 202 11.51 7.19 -2.63
CA GLU A 202 11.23 7.89 -3.89
C GLU A 202 12.41 8.79 -4.29
N GLU A 203 12.54 9.99 -3.76
CA GLU A 203 13.53 10.98 -4.23
C GLU A 203 14.81 11.05 -3.37
N ALA A 204 14.98 10.14 -2.41
CA ALA A 204 16.26 10.01 -1.70
C ALA A 204 17.29 9.25 -2.55
N LEU A 205 17.90 9.95 -3.49
CA LEU A 205 18.83 9.37 -4.46
C LEU A 205 20.26 9.22 -3.92
N ASP A 206 21.00 8.26 -4.45
CA ASP A 206 22.46 8.12 -4.26
C ASP A 206 23.25 9.03 -5.21
N ALA A 207 24.59 8.96 -5.14
CA ALA A 207 25.47 9.79 -5.95
C ALA A 207 25.38 9.51 -7.46
N ASP A 208 24.89 8.33 -7.84
CA ASP A 208 24.68 7.91 -9.23
C ASP A 208 23.23 8.16 -9.69
N GLY A 209 22.39 8.75 -8.84
CA GLY A 209 21.00 9.09 -9.12
C GLY A 209 20.03 7.91 -8.96
N ASN A 210 20.43 6.82 -8.31
CA ASN A 210 19.55 5.67 -8.04
C ASN A 210 18.79 5.85 -6.72
N HIS A 211 17.60 5.29 -6.63
CA HIS A 211 16.79 5.29 -5.42
C HIS A 211 17.51 4.52 -4.30
N ARG A 212 17.55 5.11 -3.11
CA ARG A 212 18.13 4.45 -1.94
C ARG A 212 17.10 3.54 -1.30
N GLY A 213 17.58 2.44 -0.74
CA GLY A 213 16.79 1.51 0.03
C GLY A 213 17.55 0.98 1.23
N TRP A 214 16.83 0.27 2.09
CA TRP A 214 17.41 -0.34 3.29
C TRP A 214 16.71 -1.65 3.64
N LEU A 215 17.49 -2.67 3.98
CA LEU A 215 16.99 -3.92 4.54
C LEU A 215 17.06 -3.88 6.07
N LEU A 216 15.92 -4.09 6.72
CA LEU A 216 15.78 -4.23 8.18
C LEU A 216 15.83 -5.71 8.60
N GLY A 217 16.91 -6.38 8.20
CA GLY A 217 17.18 -7.77 8.58
C GLY A 217 17.96 -7.93 9.88
N ILE A 218 18.28 -9.17 10.24
CA ILE A 218 19.19 -9.49 11.36
C ILE A 218 20.62 -9.66 10.83
N ASN A 219 20.82 -10.57 9.87
CA ASN A 219 22.13 -10.90 9.29
C ASN A 219 22.36 -10.25 7.92
N ASP A 220 21.29 -9.72 7.36
CA ASP A 220 21.10 -9.16 6.03
C ASP A 220 20.61 -7.71 6.13
N LYS A 221 20.94 -7.04 7.25
CA LYS A 221 20.71 -5.62 7.42
C LYS A 221 21.71 -4.81 6.60
N GLY A 222 21.24 -3.78 5.90
CA GLY A 222 22.14 -2.85 5.23
C GLY A 222 21.51 -2.06 4.09
N PRO A 223 22.29 -1.20 3.43
CA PRO A 223 21.84 -0.44 2.28
C PRO A 223 21.58 -1.37 1.09
N ILE A 224 20.66 -0.99 0.23
CA ILE A 224 20.38 -1.59 -1.07
C ILE A 224 19.95 -0.46 -2.01
N GLY A 225 20.26 -0.55 -3.30
CA GLY A 225 19.85 0.45 -4.29
C GLY A 225 18.79 -0.08 -5.23
N TYR A 226 18.01 0.82 -5.82
CA TYR A 226 17.09 0.52 -6.91
C TYR A 226 17.32 1.49 -8.08
N VAL A 227 17.57 0.94 -9.27
CA VAL A 227 17.92 1.72 -10.47
C VAL A 227 16.80 2.68 -10.80
N ASN A 228 17.14 3.96 -10.94
CA ASN A 228 16.20 4.99 -11.34
C ASN A 228 15.79 4.84 -12.83
N SER A 229 14.51 5.08 -13.10
CA SER A 229 13.95 5.20 -14.43
C SER A 229 13.50 6.66 -14.66
N PRO A 230 14.00 7.39 -15.67
CA PRO A 230 13.83 8.85 -15.79
C PRO A 230 12.41 9.43 -15.83
N ILE A 231 11.39 8.59 -15.87
CA ILE A 231 9.99 8.97 -16.05
C ILE A 231 9.06 8.40 -14.97
N VAL A 232 9.56 7.52 -14.09
CA VAL A 232 8.77 6.86 -13.06
C VAL A 232 9.63 6.58 -11.82
N ASN A 233 9.03 6.71 -10.65
CA ASN A 233 9.62 6.43 -9.35
C ASN A 233 8.93 5.19 -8.71
N PRO A 234 9.59 4.44 -7.81
CA PRO A 234 8.96 3.35 -7.10
C PRO A 234 7.88 3.87 -6.14
N THR A 235 6.71 3.26 -6.16
CA THR A 235 5.59 3.63 -5.28
C THR A 235 5.23 2.53 -4.30
N ASP A 236 5.31 1.25 -4.71
CA ASP A 236 5.10 0.12 -3.80
C ASP A 236 5.82 -1.13 -4.31
N CYS A 237 5.91 -2.15 -3.47
CA CYS A 237 6.51 -3.41 -3.81
C CYS A 237 5.68 -4.59 -3.29
N ALA A 238 5.95 -5.79 -3.81
CA ALA A 238 5.38 -7.02 -3.24
C ALA A 238 6.26 -8.21 -3.62
N PHE A 239 6.49 -9.14 -2.70
CA PHE A 239 7.20 -10.36 -3.04
C PHE A 239 6.26 -11.40 -3.67
N LEU A 240 6.76 -12.06 -4.71
CA LEU A 240 6.17 -13.25 -5.30
C LEU A 240 6.40 -14.48 -4.40
N PRO A 241 5.57 -15.54 -4.53
CA PRO A 241 5.74 -16.77 -3.76
C PRO A 241 7.12 -17.43 -3.95
N ASN A 242 7.78 -17.22 -5.09
CA ASN A 242 9.12 -17.74 -5.37
C ASN A 242 10.26 -16.89 -4.77
N GLY A 243 9.95 -15.77 -4.11
CA GLY A 243 10.91 -14.87 -3.49
C GLY A 243 11.40 -13.74 -4.39
N ASP A 244 11.00 -13.70 -5.67
CA ASP A 244 11.24 -12.55 -6.52
C ASP A 244 10.45 -11.34 -6.02
N LEU A 245 10.99 -10.13 -6.20
CA LEU A 245 10.34 -8.90 -5.81
C LEU A 245 9.68 -8.25 -7.02
N LEU A 246 8.41 -7.85 -6.87
CA LEU A 246 7.77 -6.91 -7.75
C LEU A 246 7.95 -5.49 -7.22
N VAL A 247 8.21 -4.55 -8.11
CA VAL A 247 8.23 -3.11 -7.83
C VAL A 247 7.27 -2.43 -8.79
N LEU A 248 6.28 -1.73 -8.25
CA LEU A 248 5.40 -0.84 -8.97
C LEU A 248 6.07 0.52 -9.06
N GLU A 249 6.10 1.09 -10.26
CA GLU A 249 6.64 2.42 -10.51
C GLU A 249 5.56 3.30 -11.12
N ARG A 250 5.53 4.57 -10.74
CA ARG A 250 4.60 5.58 -11.24
C ARG A 250 5.32 6.86 -11.62
N GLY A 251 4.81 7.55 -12.62
CA GLY A 251 5.20 8.93 -12.91
C GLY A 251 4.10 9.73 -13.57
N VAL A 252 4.29 11.04 -13.63
CA VAL A 252 3.33 11.99 -14.19
C VAL A 252 3.76 12.42 -15.59
N SER A 253 2.81 12.44 -16.53
CA SER A 253 3.01 12.86 -17.92
C SER A 253 1.93 13.84 -18.35
N LEU A 254 2.20 15.14 -18.29
CA LEU A 254 1.38 16.32 -18.69
C LEU A 254 -0.12 16.32 -18.30
N PHE A 255 -0.90 15.33 -18.74
CA PHE A 255 -2.33 15.15 -18.45
C PHE A 255 -2.70 13.70 -18.07
N SER A 256 -1.73 12.84 -17.75
CA SER A 256 -1.97 11.46 -17.39
C SER A 256 -0.82 10.89 -16.57
N PHE A 257 -0.93 9.62 -16.18
CA PHE A 257 0.09 8.87 -15.48
C PHE A 257 0.79 7.89 -16.43
N VAL A 258 1.98 7.46 -16.02
CA VAL A 258 2.72 6.33 -16.58
C VAL A 258 2.97 5.37 -15.43
N MET A 259 2.81 4.07 -15.66
CA MET A 259 3.22 3.05 -14.71
C MET A 259 4.09 1.99 -15.38
N ASN A 260 4.97 1.40 -14.57
CA ASN A 260 5.67 0.17 -14.89
C ASN A 260 5.49 -0.82 -13.74
N LEU A 261 5.48 -2.11 -14.07
CA LEU A 261 5.68 -3.18 -13.11
C LEU A 261 6.96 -3.91 -13.47
N ARG A 262 7.90 -4.02 -12.53
CA ARG A 262 9.16 -4.74 -12.72
C ARG A 262 9.28 -5.91 -11.77
N ARG A 263 9.93 -6.98 -12.24
CA ARG A 263 10.33 -8.13 -11.43
C ARG A 263 11.83 -8.15 -11.22
N VAL A 264 12.26 -7.99 -9.98
CA VAL A 264 13.64 -8.16 -9.52
C VAL A 264 13.84 -9.60 -9.07
N PRO A 265 14.81 -10.34 -9.62
CA PRO A 265 15.13 -11.70 -9.16
C PRO A 265 15.47 -11.74 -7.66
N ALA A 266 15.01 -12.76 -6.95
CA ALA A 266 15.21 -12.91 -5.50
C ALA A 266 16.68 -12.76 -5.07
N ALA A 267 17.61 -13.29 -5.88
CA ALA A 267 19.06 -13.24 -5.63
C ALA A 267 19.66 -11.82 -5.71
N GLU A 268 18.97 -10.87 -6.33
CA GLU A 268 19.37 -9.47 -6.40
C GLU A 268 18.88 -8.66 -5.19
N VAL A 269 17.87 -9.15 -4.45
CA VAL A 269 17.34 -8.49 -3.26
C VAL A 269 18.21 -8.83 -2.06
N ARG A 270 19.36 -8.15 -1.95
CA ARG A 270 20.35 -8.37 -0.88
C ARG A 270 21.15 -7.10 -0.58
N PRO A 271 21.73 -6.98 0.63
CA PRO A 271 22.53 -5.81 1.00
C PRO A 271 23.67 -5.53 0.02
N GLY A 272 23.90 -4.24 -0.24
CA GLY A 272 24.95 -3.72 -1.10
C GLY A 272 24.72 -3.95 -2.60
N ASN A 273 23.58 -4.52 -3.00
CA ASN A 273 23.25 -4.70 -4.41
C ASN A 273 22.49 -3.49 -4.98
N LEU A 274 22.55 -3.33 -6.29
CA LEU A 274 21.72 -2.40 -7.06
C LEU A 274 20.71 -3.19 -7.88
N MET A 275 19.45 -3.13 -7.48
CA MET A 275 18.33 -3.83 -8.12
C MET A 275 17.87 -3.07 -9.36
N LYS A 276 17.55 -3.77 -10.45
CA LYS A 276 17.02 -3.15 -11.68
C LYS A 276 15.68 -3.73 -12.13
N GLY A 277 15.58 -5.05 -12.05
CA GLY A 277 14.39 -5.79 -12.46
C GLY A 277 14.10 -5.78 -13.97
N GLU A 278 13.35 -6.80 -14.37
CA GLU A 278 12.82 -6.98 -15.71
C GLU A 278 11.43 -6.33 -15.81
N LEU A 279 11.17 -5.55 -16.87
CA LEU A 279 9.85 -4.99 -17.12
C LEU A 279 8.85 -6.10 -17.47
N LEU A 280 7.73 -6.14 -16.73
CA LEU A 280 6.60 -7.06 -16.94
C LEU A 280 5.42 -6.39 -17.64
N LEU A 281 5.08 -5.18 -17.21
CA LEU A 281 3.93 -4.41 -17.69
C LEU A 281 4.31 -2.95 -17.78
N ALA A 282 3.89 -2.27 -18.86
CA ALA A 282 3.95 -0.82 -18.95
C ALA A 282 2.63 -0.27 -19.49
N ALA A 283 2.16 0.81 -18.88
CA ALA A 283 0.92 1.46 -19.29
C ALA A 283 1.01 2.98 -19.08
N GLN A 284 0.20 3.70 -19.87
CA GLN A 284 0.07 5.15 -19.82
C GLN A 284 -1.34 5.51 -20.28
N GLY A 285 -1.88 6.62 -19.79
CA GLY A 285 -3.15 7.13 -20.30
C GLY A 285 -4.35 6.78 -19.43
N ALA A 286 -5.54 6.81 -20.02
CA ALA A 286 -6.81 6.71 -19.30
C ALA A 286 -7.12 5.34 -18.69
N GLU A 287 -6.35 4.31 -19.02
CA GLU A 287 -6.55 2.95 -18.50
C GLU A 287 -5.90 2.73 -17.13
N ILE A 288 -5.11 3.70 -16.67
CA ILE A 288 -4.47 3.73 -15.35
C ILE A 288 -4.73 5.08 -14.67
N ASP A 289 -4.37 5.19 -13.40
CA ASP A 289 -4.45 6.43 -12.63
C ASP A 289 -3.16 6.62 -11.80
N ASN A 290 -3.21 7.30 -10.66
CA ASN A 290 -2.09 7.40 -9.70
C ASN A 290 -1.78 6.03 -9.06
N MET A 291 -1.26 5.08 -9.84
CA MET A 291 -1.04 3.70 -9.41
C MET A 291 0.00 3.66 -8.28
N GLU A 292 -0.41 3.29 -7.08
CA GLU A 292 0.42 3.36 -5.89
C GLU A 292 0.40 2.07 -5.10
N SER A 293 -0.69 1.31 -5.06
CA SER A 293 -0.74 0.08 -4.26
C SER A 293 -0.38 -1.16 -5.05
N LEU A 294 0.36 -2.09 -4.44
CA LEU A 294 0.69 -3.39 -5.03
C LEU A 294 0.47 -4.53 -4.03
N MET A 295 -0.24 -5.59 -4.45
CA MET A 295 -0.40 -6.81 -3.67
C MET A 295 -0.29 -8.05 -4.54
N VAL A 296 0.35 -9.08 -3.99
CA VAL A 296 0.38 -10.41 -4.60
C VAL A 296 -0.45 -11.38 -3.76
N HIS A 297 -1.30 -12.16 -4.40
CA HIS A 297 -2.03 -13.25 -3.75
C HIS A 297 -2.12 -14.48 -4.65
N GLN A 298 -2.53 -15.62 -4.09
CA GLN A 298 -2.76 -16.84 -4.85
C GLN A 298 -4.25 -17.19 -4.84
N THR A 299 -4.79 -17.53 -6.01
CA THR A 299 -6.16 -18.06 -6.10
C THR A 299 -6.24 -19.45 -5.48
N PRO A 300 -7.45 -19.96 -5.14
CA PRO A 300 -7.63 -21.35 -4.74
C PRO A 300 -7.08 -22.36 -5.76
N GLY A 301 -7.07 -22.00 -7.05
CA GLY A 301 -6.46 -22.77 -8.14
C GLY A 301 -4.94 -22.71 -8.22
N GLY A 302 -4.27 -21.95 -7.34
CA GLY A 302 -2.82 -21.79 -7.29
C GLY A 302 -2.25 -20.78 -8.28
N GLU A 303 -3.10 -20.01 -8.97
CA GLU A 303 -2.65 -18.96 -9.87
C GLU A 303 -2.16 -17.75 -9.08
N THR A 304 -1.02 -17.18 -9.47
CA THR A 304 -0.48 -15.99 -8.81
C THR A 304 -1.13 -14.74 -9.42
N ARG A 305 -1.88 -14.02 -8.59
CA ARG A 305 -2.55 -12.75 -8.91
C ARG A 305 -1.72 -11.58 -8.42
N ILE A 306 -1.65 -10.55 -9.25
CA ILE A 306 -1.04 -9.26 -8.98
C ILE A 306 -2.16 -8.23 -9.03
N LEU A 307 -2.46 -7.63 -7.89
CA LEU A 307 -3.42 -6.54 -7.76
C LEU A 307 -2.64 -5.22 -7.70
N MET A 308 -3.02 -4.27 -8.54
CA MET A 308 -2.48 -2.92 -8.55
C MET A 308 -3.62 -1.93 -8.31
N GLY A 309 -3.45 -1.06 -7.32
CA GLY A 309 -4.41 -0.04 -6.91
C GLY A 309 -3.93 1.36 -7.24
N SER A 310 -4.85 2.31 -7.43
CA SER A 310 -4.52 3.73 -7.54
C SER A 310 -5.07 4.54 -6.37
N ASP A 311 -4.32 5.59 -6.05
CA ASP A 311 -4.78 6.66 -5.21
C ASP A 311 -5.55 7.72 -6.02
N ASN A 312 -6.65 8.23 -5.47
CA ASN A 312 -7.34 9.37 -6.02
C ASN A 312 -6.85 10.73 -5.47
N ASN A 313 -5.89 10.78 -4.53
CA ASN A 313 -5.47 11.97 -3.77
C ASN A 313 -6.65 12.78 -3.19
N PHE A 314 -7.80 12.13 -2.96
CA PHE A 314 -9.08 12.77 -2.65
C PHE A 314 -9.54 13.86 -3.64
N ASN A 315 -9.16 13.72 -4.91
CA ASN A 315 -9.54 14.61 -6.00
C ASN A 315 -10.57 13.93 -6.92
N ASP A 316 -11.60 14.66 -7.33
CA ASP A 316 -12.67 14.13 -8.19
C ASP A 316 -12.23 13.73 -9.62
N TRP A 317 -10.99 14.09 -10.00
CA TRP A 317 -10.45 13.88 -11.34
C TRP A 317 -9.67 12.57 -11.46
N GLN A 318 -9.34 11.96 -10.32
CA GLN A 318 -8.63 10.68 -10.21
C GLN A 318 -9.59 9.62 -9.67
N ARG A 319 -9.31 8.35 -9.97
CA ARG A 319 -10.16 7.22 -9.58
C ARG A 319 -9.49 6.42 -8.48
N ASN A 320 -10.30 5.79 -7.63
CA ASN A 320 -9.86 4.61 -6.90
C ASN A 320 -10.02 3.41 -7.84
N LEU A 321 -8.97 3.06 -8.58
CA LEU A 321 -8.94 1.99 -9.56
C LEU A 321 -8.18 0.81 -8.97
N ILE A 322 -8.72 -0.39 -9.17
CA ILE A 322 -8.01 -1.64 -8.92
C ILE A 322 -7.96 -2.40 -10.23
N LEU A 323 -6.78 -2.90 -10.59
CA LEU A 323 -6.56 -3.78 -11.72
C LEU A 323 -5.93 -5.08 -11.22
N GLU A 324 -6.38 -6.20 -11.77
CA GLU A 324 -5.86 -7.52 -11.42
C GLU A 324 -5.32 -8.24 -12.66
N PHE A 325 -4.14 -8.82 -12.49
CA PHE A 325 -3.43 -9.57 -13.51
C PHE A 325 -3.00 -10.92 -12.94
N ALA A 326 -2.83 -11.92 -13.81
CA ALA A 326 -2.10 -13.12 -13.47
C ALA A 326 -0.67 -13.05 -13.98
N LEU A 327 0.25 -13.59 -13.20
CA LEU A 327 1.61 -13.90 -13.64
C LEU A 327 1.63 -15.31 -14.27
N PRO A 328 1.91 -15.45 -15.58
CA PRO A 328 2.08 -16.75 -16.21
C PRO A 328 3.21 -17.54 -15.54
N GLN A 329 3.02 -18.87 -15.44
CA GLN A 329 4.05 -19.79 -14.94
C GLN A 329 5.17 -20.00 -15.96
#